data_AF-A0A1B6EIL9-F1
#
_entry.id   AF-A0A1B6EIL9-F1
#
_cell.length_a   1.000
_cell.length_b   1.000
_cell.length_c   1.000
_cell.angle_alpha   90.00
_cell.angle_beta   90.00
_cell.angle_gamma   90.00
#
_symmetry.space_group_name_H-M   'P 1'
#
loop_
_entity.id
_entity.type
_entity.pdbx_description
1 polymer ?
#
loop_
_entity_poly.entity_id
_entity_poly.type
_entity_poly.pdbx_seq_one_letter_code
_entity_poly.pdbx_strand_id
1 'polypeptide(L)'
;IETENNNRLDFLDLTLTKHNRKIKYSIYRKPTATDHTIHATSYHPYSHKISAYRSMVNRLLKVPLTEEDYDKEVNIIKHIAVRNGYETKMVDGLINKYKNKNILVPTEKPRQTYTSIEYGEKLYYTLKSHLKKENV
;
A
#
# COMPACT_ATOMS: atom_id res chain seq x y z
N ILE A 1 0.28 -2.05 26.87
CA ILE A 1 1.30 -1.07 26.45
C ILE A 1 2.36 -1.86 25.68
N GLU A 2 2.79 -1.40 24.51
CA GLU A 2 3.91 -1.98 23.78
C GLU A 2 5.21 -1.65 24.54
N THR A 3 6.00 -2.67 24.88
CA THR A 3 7.21 -2.53 25.71
C THR A 3 8.44 -2.92 24.92
N GLU A 4 9.46 -2.05 24.93
CA GLU A 4 10.77 -2.36 24.36
C GLU A 4 11.48 -3.42 25.21
N ASN A 5 11.94 -4.49 24.57
CA ASN A 5 12.70 -5.56 25.20
C ASN A 5 13.94 -5.87 24.35
N ASN A 6 15.12 -5.95 24.98
CA ASN A 6 16.38 -6.25 24.29
C ASN A 6 16.66 -5.36 23.07
N ASN A 7 16.49 -4.04 23.21
CA ASN A 7 16.64 -3.06 22.12
C ASN A 7 15.70 -3.32 20.91
N ARG A 8 14.64 -4.09 21.11
CA ARG A 8 13.63 -4.42 20.11
C ARG A 8 12.26 -3.98 20.60
N LEU A 9 11.52 -3.31 19.73
CA LEU A 9 10.14 -2.91 19.96
C LEU A 9 9.30 -3.33 18.77
N ASP A 10 8.31 -4.18 19.01
CA ASP A 10 7.28 -4.50 18.02
C ASP A 10 6.16 -3.45 18.13
N PHE A 11 5.96 -2.67 17.07
CA PHE A 11 4.99 -1.58 16.99
C PHE A 11 4.19 -1.70 15.69
N LEU A 12 2.86 -1.85 15.79
CA LEU A 12 1.98 -2.10 14.64
C LEU A 12 2.48 -3.29 13.77
N ASP A 13 2.88 -2.97 12.54
CA ASP A 13 3.36 -3.89 11.50
C ASP A 13 4.90 -3.96 11.41
N LEU A 14 5.60 -3.28 12.33
CA LEU A 14 7.05 -3.12 12.27
C LEU A 14 7.73 -3.62 13.54
N THR A 15 8.93 -4.11 13.36
CA THR A 15 9.87 -4.38 14.43
C THR A 15 10.99 -3.34 14.31
N LEU A 16 11.14 -2.55 15.36
CA LEU A 16 12.18 -1.54 15.49
C LEU A 16 13.30 -2.12 16.33
N THR A 17 14.50 -2.20 15.76
CA THR A 17 15.69 -2.67 16.48
C THR A 17 16.72 -1.56 16.56
N LYS A 18 17.12 -1.19 17.77
CA LYS A 18 18.13 -0.16 18.01
C LYS A 18 19.53 -0.77 17.88
N HIS A 19 20.34 -0.23 16.98
CA HIS A 19 21.71 -0.66 16.75
C HIS A 19 22.63 0.54 16.47
N ASN A 20 23.68 0.73 17.28
CA ASN A 20 24.67 1.81 17.12
C ASN A 20 24.08 3.20 16.84
N ARG A 21 23.11 3.62 17.67
CA ARG A 21 22.36 4.90 17.54
C ARG A 21 21.51 5.04 16.27
N LYS A 22 21.33 3.98 15.49
CA LYS A 22 20.40 3.90 14.36
C LYS A 22 19.26 2.95 14.70
N ILE A 23 18.13 3.15 14.02
CA ILE A 23 16.97 2.25 14.08
C ILE A 23 16.99 1.42 12.80
N LYS A 24 17.04 0.10 12.97
CA LYS A 24 16.81 -0.87 11.91
C LYS A 24 15.34 -1.26 11.93
N TYR A 25 14.74 -1.33 10.75
CA TYR A 25 13.34 -1.69 10.58
C TYR A 25 13.26 -3.08 9.98
N SER A 26 12.34 -3.89 10.48
CA SER A 26 11.89 -5.11 9.83
C SER A 26 10.37 -5.22 9.92
N ILE A 27 9.78 -6.09 9.11
CA ILE A 27 8.33 -6.28 9.08
C ILE A 27 7.94 -7.28 10.15
N TYR A 28 7.09 -6.84 11.08
CA TYR A 28 6.56 -7.70 12.13
C TYR A 28 5.36 -8.50 11.63
N ARG A 29 5.35 -9.81 11.91
CA ARG A 29 4.19 -10.68 11.75
C ARG A 29 3.85 -11.27 13.11
N LYS A 30 2.58 -11.12 13.51
CA LYS A 30 2.10 -11.75 14.75
C LYS A 30 2.25 -13.27 14.65
N PRO A 31 2.54 -13.97 15.75
CA PRO A 31 2.63 -15.44 15.76
C PRO A 31 1.34 -16.13 15.28
N THR A 32 0.20 -15.46 15.38
CA THR A 32 -1.12 -15.95 14.95
C THR A 32 -1.42 -15.66 13.47
N ALA A 33 -0.50 -15.05 12.71
CA ALA A 33 -0.72 -14.77 11.31
C ALA A 33 -0.70 -16.07 10.48
N THR A 34 -1.84 -16.44 9.90
CA THR A 34 -2.02 -17.73 9.19
C THR A 34 -1.57 -17.70 7.73
N ASP A 35 -0.93 -16.63 7.27
CA ASP A 35 -0.52 -16.43 5.87
C ASP A 35 -1.66 -16.63 4.84
N HIS A 36 -2.91 -16.43 5.27
CA HIS A 36 -4.08 -16.61 4.42
C HIS A 36 -4.41 -15.34 3.64
N THR A 37 -4.65 -15.51 2.35
CA THR A 37 -5.23 -14.47 1.48
C THR A 37 -6.40 -15.06 0.72
N ILE A 38 -7.13 -14.26 -0.07
CA ILE A 38 -8.16 -14.81 -0.94
C ILE A 38 -7.47 -15.72 -1.95
N HIS A 39 -7.86 -16.99 -2.00
CA HIS A 39 -7.24 -17.99 -2.87
C HIS A 39 -7.43 -17.63 -4.36
N ALA A 40 -6.47 -18.00 -5.20
CA ALA A 40 -6.47 -17.68 -6.63
C ALA A 40 -7.71 -18.19 -7.38
N THR A 41 -8.21 -19.38 -7.02
CA THR A 41 -9.39 -20.02 -7.64
C THR A 41 -10.73 -19.43 -7.16
N SER A 42 -10.72 -18.54 -6.18
CA SER A 42 -11.95 -17.97 -5.65
C SER A 42 -12.63 -17.03 -6.66
N TYR A 43 -13.97 -17.03 -6.67
CA TYR A 43 -14.82 -16.22 -7.55
C TYR A 43 -14.95 -14.76 -7.08
N HIS A 44 -13.82 -14.14 -6.74
CA HIS A 44 -13.72 -12.73 -6.40
C HIS A 44 -13.07 -11.95 -7.54
N PRO A 45 -13.40 -10.65 -7.72
CA PRO A 45 -12.69 -9.81 -8.66
C PRO A 45 -11.18 -9.80 -8.38
N TYR A 46 -10.38 -9.79 -9.46
CA TYR A 46 -8.92 -9.84 -9.36
C TYR A 46 -8.32 -8.74 -8.49
N SER A 47 -8.91 -7.54 -8.50
CA SER A 47 -8.49 -6.40 -7.67
C SER A 47 -8.56 -6.71 -6.17
N HIS A 48 -9.61 -7.40 -5.71
CA HIS A 48 -9.79 -7.78 -4.31
C HIS A 48 -8.79 -8.88 -3.93
N LYS A 49 -8.64 -9.89 -4.78
CA LYS A 49 -7.69 -10.99 -4.61
C LYS A 49 -6.25 -10.51 -4.44
N ILE A 50 -5.84 -9.52 -5.24
CA ILE A 50 -4.47 -8.99 -5.24
C ILE A 50 -4.25 -7.86 -4.22
N SER A 51 -5.31 -7.39 -3.55
CA SER A 51 -5.22 -6.25 -2.62
C SER A 51 -4.22 -6.47 -1.48
N ALA A 52 -4.19 -7.67 -0.88
CA ALA A 52 -3.27 -8.03 0.18
C ALA A 52 -1.80 -7.94 -0.29
N TYR A 53 -1.50 -8.50 -1.46
CA TYR A 53 -0.15 -8.45 -2.04
C TYR A 53 0.28 -7.03 -2.39
N ARG A 54 -0.64 -6.20 -2.90
CA ARG A 54 -0.37 -4.77 -3.13
C ARG A 54 -0.02 -4.06 -1.83
N SER A 55 -0.74 -4.34 -0.75
CA SER A 55 -0.46 -3.77 0.57
C SER A 55 0.92 -4.19 1.08
N MET A 56 1.24 -5.48 1.01
CA MET A 56 2.55 -6.03 1.42
C MET A 56 3.70 -5.43 0.61
N VAL A 57 3.59 -5.38 -0.72
CA VAL A 57 4.61 -4.77 -1.61
C VAL A 57 4.74 -3.26 -1.37
N ASN A 58 3.63 -2.57 -1.16
CA ASN A 58 3.67 -1.14 -0.83
C ASN A 58 4.40 -0.90 0.50
N ARG A 59 4.18 -1.74 1.51
CA ARG A 59 4.90 -1.66 2.79
C ARG A 59 6.39 -1.97 2.62
N LEU A 60 6.72 -3.05 1.93
CA LEU A 60 8.10 -3.44 1.58
C LEU A 60 8.89 -2.28 0.97
N LEU A 61 8.27 -1.50 0.07
CA LEU A 61 8.93 -0.39 -0.64
C LEU A 61 8.96 0.93 0.14
N LYS A 62 8.05 1.13 1.11
CA LYS A 62 7.97 2.37 1.90
C LYS A 62 8.80 2.33 3.18
N VAL A 63 8.98 1.14 3.75
CA VAL A 63 9.75 0.95 4.98
C VAL A 63 11.24 0.93 4.61
N PRO A 64 12.11 1.70 5.31
CA PRO A 64 13.55 1.69 5.06
C PRO A 64 14.18 0.41 5.64
N LEU A 65 14.00 -0.69 4.93
CA LEU A 65 14.57 -2.00 5.26
C LEU A 65 16.04 -2.07 4.85
N THR A 66 16.83 -2.89 5.54
CA THR A 66 18.15 -3.30 5.05
C THR A 66 17.97 -4.27 3.87
N GLU A 67 18.96 -4.40 3.00
CA GLU A 67 18.92 -5.31 1.84
C GLU A 67 18.56 -6.74 2.26
N GLU A 68 19.19 -7.25 3.33
CA GLU A 68 18.89 -8.56 3.91
C GLU A 68 17.42 -8.73 4.33
N ASP A 69 16.81 -7.70 4.93
CA ASP A 69 15.44 -7.79 5.43
C ASP A 69 14.42 -7.53 4.33
N TYR A 70 14.80 -6.75 3.31
CA TYR A 70 14.06 -6.61 2.07
C TYR A 70 13.95 -7.96 1.36
N ASP A 71 15.05 -8.68 1.17
CA ASP A 71 15.04 -9.97 0.48
C ASP A 71 14.29 -11.05 1.26
N LYS A 72 14.45 -11.08 2.60
CA LYS A 72 13.64 -11.94 3.46
C LYS A 72 12.14 -11.64 3.29
N GLU A 73 11.76 -10.37 3.31
CA GLU A 73 10.36 -9.97 3.17
C GLU A 73 9.80 -10.34 1.79
N VAL A 74 10.57 -10.14 0.70
CA VAL A 74 10.18 -10.58 -0.65
C VAL A 74 9.93 -12.08 -0.68
N ASN A 75 10.82 -12.87 -0.09
CA ASN A 75 10.68 -14.32 -0.04
C ASN A 75 9.44 -14.76 0.76
N ILE A 76 9.14 -14.08 1.86
CA ILE A 76 7.92 -14.34 2.63
C ILE A 76 6.67 -14.02 1.80
N ILE A 77 6.62 -12.88 1.12
CA ILE A 77 5.46 -12.52 0.28
C ILE A 77 5.27 -13.54 -0.86
N LYS A 78 6.37 -14.01 -1.47
CA LYS A 78 6.34 -15.08 -2.48
C LYS A 78 5.84 -16.40 -1.90
N HIS A 79 6.27 -16.77 -0.70
CA HIS A 79 5.80 -17.96 -0.01
C HIS A 79 4.28 -17.91 0.25
N ILE A 80 3.79 -16.78 0.76
CA ILE A 80 2.36 -16.53 0.96
C ILE A 80 1.61 -16.65 -0.37
N ALA A 81 2.15 -16.08 -1.45
CA ALA A 81 1.55 -16.14 -2.79
C ALA A 81 1.37 -17.60 -3.27
N VAL A 82 2.44 -18.39 -3.22
CA VAL A 82 2.42 -19.80 -3.64
C VAL A 82 1.43 -20.61 -2.81
N ARG A 83 1.42 -20.42 -1.50
CA ARG A 83 0.49 -21.09 -0.58
C ARG A 83 -0.99 -20.82 -0.91
N ASN A 84 -1.29 -19.65 -1.49
CA ASN A 84 -2.64 -19.25 -1.85
C ASN A 84 -2.95 -19.41 -3.36
N GLY A 85 -2.12 -20.17 -4.08
CA GLY A 85 -2.37 -20.55 -5.48
C GLY A 85 -1.89 -19.53 -6.52
N TYR A 86 -0.99 -18.63 -6.16
CA TYR A 86 -0.43 -17.63 -7.07
C TYR A 86 1.01 -17.95 -7.48
N GLU A 87 1.39 -17.54 -8.69
CA GLU A 87 2.78 -17.61 -9.15
C GLU A 87 3.65 -16.51 -8.52
N THR A 88 4.92 -16.83 -8.25
CA THR A 88 5.90 -15.86 -7.72
C THR A 88 6.13 -14.66 -8.65
N LYS A 89 6.02 -14.87 -9.97
CA LYS A 89 6.12 -13.82 -10.99
C LYS A 89 5.10 -12.69 -10.80
N MET A 90 3.93 -12.99 -10.23
CA MET A 90 2.92 -11.96 -9.92
C MET A 90 3.47 -10.96 -8.90
N VAL A 91 4.17 -11.44 -7.87
CA VAL A 91 4.80 -10.60 -6.85
C VAL A 91 5.93 -9.77 -7.46
N ASP A 92 6.79 -10.38 -8.28
CA ASP A 92 7.87 -9.66 -8.97
C ASP A 92 7.34 -8.55 -9.87
N GLY A 93 6.27 -8.82 -10.61
CA GLY A 93 5.56 -7.83 -11.42
C GLY A 93 4.98 -6.67 -10.60
N LEU A 94 4.41 -6.97 -9.42
CA LEU A 94 3.93 -5.93 -8.50
C LEU A 94 5.08 -5.06 -7.98
N ILE A 95 6.19 -5.66 -7.56
CA ILE A 95 7.36 -4.94 -7.07
C ILE A 95 7.88 -4.00 -8.16
N ASN A 96 8.10 -4.50 -9.38
CA ASN A 96 8.60 -3.69 -10.49
C ASN A 96 7.64 -2.54 -10.84
N LYS A 97 6.34 -2.83 -10.90
CA LYS A 97 5.31 -1.82 -11.15
C LYS A 97 5.33 -0.69 -10.11
N TYR A 98 5.46 -1.05 -8.83
CA TYR A 98 5.43 -0.07 -7.74
C TYR A 98 6.76 0.70 -7.62
N LYS A 99 7.90 0.05 -7.87
CA LYS A 99 9.21 0.72 -8.00
C LYS A 99 9.13 1.81 -9.07
N ASN A 100 8.65 1.47 -10.27
CA ASN A 100 8.51 2.43 -11.36
C ASN A 100 7.52 3.55 -11.01
N LYS A 101 6.41 3.24 -10.34
CA LYS A 101 5.43 4.25 -9.90
C LYS A 101 5.98 5.19 -8.81
N ASN A 102 6.86 4.72 -7.94
CA ASN A 102 7.50 5.54 -6.92
C ASN A 102 8.66 6.39 -7.48
N ILE A 103 9.33 5.93 -8.55
CA ILE A 103 10.35 6.69 -9.28
C ILE A 103 9.72 7.82 -10.11
N LEU A 104 8.51 7.58 -10.64
CA LEU A 104 7.67 8.63 -11.19
C LEU A 104 7.14 9.48 -10.01
N VAL A 105 7.94 10.48 -9.63
CA VAL A 105 7.69 11.65 -8.76
C VAL A 105 6.23 11.78 -8.30
N PRO A 106 5.95 12.11 -7.02
CA PRO A 106 4.63 12.59 -6.62
C PRO A 106 4.31 13.80 -7.49
N THR A 107 3.57 13.58 -8.57
CA THR A 107 2.94 14.66 -9.30
C THR A 107 1.93 15.18 -8.30
N GLU A 108 2.26 16.31 -7.67
CA GLU A 108 1.26 17.09 -6.96
C GLU A 108 0.15 17.34 -7.97
N LYS A 109 -0.89 16.51 -7.92
CA LYS A 109 -2.11 16.81 -8.66
C LYS A 109 -2.53 18.19 -8.16
N PRO A 110 -2.83 19.15 -9.04
CA PRO A 110 -3.23 20.47 -8.61
C PRO A 110 -4.34 20.31 -7.58
N ARG A 111 -4.17 20.93 -6.40
CA ARG A 111 -5.15 20.85 -5.31
C ARG A 111 -6.49 21.33 -5.88
N GLN A 112 -7.42 20.40 -6.06
CA GLN A 112 -8.78 20.73 -6.48
C GLN A 112 -9.45 21.42 -5.29
N THR A 113 -9.70 22.72 -5.41
CA THR A 113 -10.46 23.49 -4.43
C THR A 113 -11.93 23.42 -4.79
N TYR A 114 -12.74 22.97 -3.83
CA TYR A 114 -14.19 22.96 -3.96
C TYR A 114 -14.78 24.05 -3.08
N THR A 115 -15.73 24.80 -3.63
CA THR A 115 -16.55 25.74 -2.88
C THR A 115 -17.99 25.25 -2.95
N SER A 116 -18.62 25.05 -1.79
CA SER A 116 -20.05 24.75 -1.70
C SER A 116 -20.85 26.05 -1.70
N ILE A 117 -21.94 26.06 -2.46
CA ILE A 117 -22.94 27.11 -2.45
C ILE A 117 -24.32 26.48 -2.22
N GLU A 118 -25.22 27.19 -1.57
CA GLU A 118 -26.59 26.73 -1.39
C GLU A 118 -27.34 26.70 -2.72
N TYR A 119 -28.27 25.74 -2.84
CA TYR A 119 -29.09 25.60 -4.03
C TYR A 119 -30.06 26.78 -4.15
N GLY A 120 -30.06 27.45 -5.30
CA GLY A 120 -31.08 28.42 -5.69
C GLY A 120 -31.39 28.28 -7.17
N GLU A 121 -32.67 28.26 -7.53
CA GLU A 121 -33.13 27.98 -8.91
C GLU A 121 -32.45 28.91 -9.94
N LYS A 122 -32.39 30.21 -9.64
CA LYS A 122 -31.77 31.21 -10.52
C LYS A 122 -30.26 30.98 -10.70
N LEU A 123 -29.58 30.58 -9.62
CA LEU A 123 -28.16 30.26 -9.65
C LEU A 123 -27.90 28.97 -10.44
N TYR A 124 -28.74 27.95 -10.27
CA TYR A 124 -28.64 26.69 -11.00
C TYR A 124 -28.67 26.88 -12.51
N TYR A 125 -29.68 27.57 -13.05
CA TYR A 125 -29.77 27.79 -14.49
C TYR A 125 -28.62 28.64 -15.03
N THR A 126 -28.17 29.63 -14.25
CA THR A 126 -27.03 30.49 -14.61
C THR A 126 -25.74 29.68 -14.70
N LEU A 127 -25.42 28.89 -13.67
CA LEU A 127 -24.24 28.02 -13.62
C LEU A 127 -24.28 26.94 -14.70
N LYS A 128 -25.43 26.29 -14.88
CA LYS A 128 -25.62 25.26 -15.93
C LYS A 128 -25.37 25.81 -17.32
N SER A 129 -25.82 27.04 -17.59
CA SER A 129 -25.59 27.69 -18.88
C SER A 129 -24.11 28.03 -19.12
N HIS A 130 -23.38 28.44 -18.08
CA HIS A 130 -21.96 28.77 -18.18
C HIS A 130 -21.10 27.52 -18.30
N LEU A 131 -21.34 26.49 -17.48
CA LEU A 131 -20.59 25.22 -17.55
C LEU A 131 -20.74 24.53 -18.92
N LYS A 132 -21.96 24.57 -19.49
CA LYS A 132 -22.22 24.03 -20.83
C LYS A 132 -21.47 24.78 -21.95
N LYS A 133 -21.16 26.07 -21.77
CA LYS A 133 -20.37 26.85 -22.75
C LYS A 133 -18.88 26.52 -22.66
N GLU A 134 -18.38 26.20 -21.47
CA GLU A 134 -16.97 25.88 -21.21
C GLU A 134 -16.62 24.40 -21.46
N ASN A 135 -17.56 23.59 -21.99
CA ASN A 135 -17.38 22.14 -22.21
C ASN A 135 -16.89 21.37 -20.96
N VAL A 136 -17.36 21.80 -19.78
CA VAL A 136 -17.20 21.07 -18.51
C VAL A 136 -18.48 20.33 -18.15
#